data_AF-A0A959Z0I3-F1
#
_entry.id   AF-A0A959Z0I3-F1
#
_cell.length_a   1.000
_cell.length_b   1.000
_cell.length_c   1.000
_cell.angle_alpha   90.00
_cell.angle_beta   90.00
_cell.angle_gamma   90.00
#
_symmetry.space_group_name_H-M   'P 1'
#
loop_
_entity.id
_entity.type
_entity.pdbx_description
1 polymer ?
#
loop_
_entity_poly.entity_id
_entity_poly.type
_entity_poly.pdbx_seq_one_letter_code
_entity_poly.pdbx_strand_id
1 'polypeptide(L)'
;DRYGSETTWTLEDDNNAVVASGGPYTDEATNGEYPQPDVNVCVPEGCYSLIVNDSFGDGNCCAYGNGVISVEVAGTEVAAVSGDININNPVSAAFCVPRCTSTYPFSDDLENGTQNWTQDATDDFDWTLNSGGTPSGSTGPAGDHTTGTGSYLYTEASNPNFPSRTAAFSRCFDLSAANGATLGFWYHMFGAFMGTLHVDVFDGS
;
A
#
# COMPACT_ATOMS: atom_id res chain seq x y z
N ASP A 1 -6.65 -27.15 -7.22
CA ASP A 1 -7.41 -28.17 -8.00
C ASP A 1 -8.43 -27.42 -8.86
N ARG A 2 -9.69 -27.85 -8.93
CA ARG A 2 -10.77 -27.15 -9.63
C ARG A 2 -11.96 -26.82 -8.71
N TYR A 3 -11.86 -27.10 -7.42
CA TYR A 3 -12.98 -27.04 -6.48
C TYR A 3 -12.91 -25.79 -5.61
N GLY A 4 -13.04 -24.62 -6.26
CA GLY A 4 -13.10 -23.35 -5.54
C GLY A 4 -14.22 -23.30 -4.49
N SER A 5 -15.26 -24.14 -4.64
CA SER A 5 -16.37 -24.23 -3.69
C SER A 5 -15.98 -24.78 -2.31
N GLU A 6 -14.81 -25.39 -2.19
CA GLU A 6 -14.30 -25.96 -0.94
C GLU A 6 -13.57 -24.92 -0.10
N THR A 7 -13.04 -23.88 -0.74
CA THR A 7 -12.22 -22.85 -0.11
C THR A 7 -13.06 -21.69 0.41
N THR A 8 -12.91 -21.40 1.71
CA THR A 8 -13.50 -20.23 2.37
C THR A 8 -12.46 -19.55 3.25
N TRP A 9 -12.66 -18.27 3.54
CA TRP A 9 -11.82 -17.55 4.47
C TRP A 9 -12.63 -16.66 5.40
N THR A 10 -12.11 -16.45 6.60
CA THR A 10 -12.61 -15.46 7.55
C THR A 10 -11.47 -14.56 7.99
N LEU A 11 -11.81 -13.32 8.31
CA LEU A 11 -10.94 -12.36 8.94
C LEU A 11 -11.49 -12.09 10.35
N GLU A 12 -10.70 -12.39 11.37
CA GLU A 12 -11.07 -12.21 12.77
C GLU A 12 -10.22 -11.09 13.40
N ASP A 13 -10.85 -10.22 14.19
CA ASP A 13 -10.15 -9.22 15.01
C ASP A 13 -9.51 -9.85 16.27
N ASP A 14 -8.80 -9.04 17.06
CA ASP A 14 -8.15 -9.48 18.31
C ASP A 14 -9.13 -10.00 19.39
N ASN A 15 -10.44 -9.81 19.23
CA ASN A 15 -11.48 -10.36 20.10
C ASN A 15 -12.14 -11.62 19.51
N ASN A 16 -11.56 -12.18 18.43
CA ASN A 16 -12.09 -13.28 17.64
C ASN A 16 -13.46 -12.96 17.02
N ALA A 17 -13.78 -11.69 16.79
CA ALA A 17 -14.98 -11.29 16.07
C ALA A 17 -14.69 -11.34 14.56
N VAL A 18 -15.53 -12.06 13.82
CA VAL A 18 -15.44 -12.10 12.35
C VAL A 18 -15.82 -10.73 11.79
N VAL A 19 -14.87 -10.03 11.18
CA VAL A 19 -15.05 -8.72 10.55
C VAL A 19 -15.27 -8.81 9.04
N ALA A 20 -14.80 -9.89 8.41
CA ALA A 20 -15.04 -10.19 7.02
C ALA A 20 -14.93 -11.68 6.72
N SER A 21 -15.48 -12.11 5.60
CA SER A 21 -15.41 -13.49 5.14
C SER A 21 -15.64 -13.55 3.62
N GLY A 22 -15.13 -14.61 3.00
CA GLY A 22 -15.36 -14.85 1.58
C GLY A 22 -15.29 -16.32 1.20
N GLY A 23 -15.54 -16.57 -0.09
CA GLY A 23 -15.91 -17.88 -0.59
C GLY A 23 -17.35 -18.29 -0.16
N PRO A 24 -17.78 -19.52 -0.46
CA PRO A 24 -17.11 -20.46 -1.36
C PRO A 24 -17.03 -19.91 -2.80
N TYR A 25 -16.00 -20.28 -3.55
CA TYR A 25 -15.80 -19.83 -4.92
C TYR A 25 -16.41 -20.80 -5.94
N THR A 26 -16.35 -20.45 -7.23
CA THR A 26 -16.92 -21.29 -8.28
C THR A 26 -15.98 -22.44 -8.63
N ASP A 27 -16.55 -23.63 -8.86
CA ASP A 27 -15.79 -24.77 -9.36
C ASP A 27 -15.50 -24.62 -10.86
N GLU A 28 -14.32 -25.07 -11.26
CA GLU A 28 -13.82 -25.00 -12.61
C GLU A 28 -13.95 -26.34 -13.34
N ALA A 29 -14.01 -26.30 -14.66
CA ALA A 29 -14.21 -27.52 -15.45
C ALA A 29 -12.99 -28.46 -15.41
N THR A 30 -11.79 -27.90 -15.25
CA THR A 30 -10.50 -28.60 -15.32
C THR A 30 -9.59 -28.18 -14.17
N ASN A 31 -8.61 -29.00 -13.82
CA ASN A 31 -7.59 -28.63 -12.82
C ASN A 31 -6.70 -27.51 -13.38
N GLY A 32 -6.36 -26.53 -12.54
CA GLY A 32 -5.51 -25.41 -12.92
C GLY A 32 -5.39 -24.35 -11.83
N GLU A 33 -4.72 -23.25 -12.16
CA GLU A 33 -4.62 -22.05 -11.32
C GLU A 33 -5.66 -21.03 -11.80
N TYR A 34 -6.57 -20.66 -10.89
CA TYR A 34 -7.70 -19.79 -11.20
C TYR A 34 -7.72 -18.61 -10.21
N PRO A 35 -7.01 -17.50 -10.54
CA PRO A 35 -6.98 -16.34 -9.68
C PRO A 35 -8.41 -15.80 -9.49
N GLN A 36 -8.79 -15.59 -8.23
CA GLN A 36 -10.06 -14.98 -7.89
C GLN A 36 -9.92 -13.45 -7.93
N PRO A 37 -10.99 -12.70 -8.24
CA PRO A 37 -10.97 -11.24 -8.13
C PRO A 37 -10.62 -10.81 -6.70
N ASP A 38 -9.87 -9.72 -6.59
CA ASP A 38 -9.51 -9.14 -5.29
C ASP A 38 -10.77 -8.74 -4.52
N VAL A 39 -10.78 -9.06 -3.22
CA VAL A 39 -11.86 -8.68 -2.32
C VAL A 39 -11.37 -7.54 -1.43
N ASN A 40 -11.83 -6.33 -1.74
CA ASN A 40 -11.52 -5.15 -0.93
C ASN A 40 -12.42 -5.11 0.31
N VAL A 41 -11.80 -5.11 1.49
CA VAL A 41 -12.48 -5.05 2.78
C VAL A 41 -11.93 -3.87 3.58
N CYS A 42 -12.81 -2.97 4.01
CA CYS A 42 -12.45 -1.92 4.96
C CYS A 42 -12.58 -2.46 6.39
N VAL A 43 -11.47 -2.55 7.10
CA VAL A 43 -11.43 -2.89 8.54
C VAL A 43 -10.78 -1.75 9.32
N PRO A 44 -11.16 -1.54 10.60
CA PRO A 44 -10.46 -0.60 11.46
C PRO A 44 -8.97 -0.90 11.58
N GLU A 45 -8.21 0.06 12.06
CA GLU A 45 -6.84 -0.19 12.50
C GLU A 45 -6.81 -1.23 13.64
N GLY A 46 -5.86 -2.16 13.60
CA GLY A 46 -5.84 -3.29 14.54
C GLY A 46 -5.08 -4.50 14.01
N CYS A 47 -4.94 -5.53 14.83
CA CYS A 47 -4.41 -6.81 14.39
C CYS A 47 -5.55 -7.79 14.11
N TYR A 48 -5.29 -8.65 13.13
CA TYR A 48 -6.26 -9.57 12.58
C TYR A 48 -5.62 -10.92 12.29
N SER A 49 -6.45 -11.95 12.25
CA SER A 49 -6.08 -13.28 11.76
C SER A 49 -6.88 -13.59 10.51
N LEU A 50 -6.18 -13.76 9.38
CA LEU A 50 -6.74 -14.45 8.21
C LEU A 50 -6.79 -15.94 8.55
N ILE A 51 -7.96 -16.56 8.41
CA ILE A 51 -8.17 -17.98 8.60
C ILE A 51 -8.73 -18.56 7.31
N VAL A 52 -8.06 -19.55 6.74
CA VAL A 52 -8.46 -20.20 5.50
C VAL A 52 -8.86 -21.64 5.79
N ASN A 53 -9.99 -22.04 5.23
CA ASN A 53 -10.55 -23.38 5.36
C ASN A 53 -10.75 -23.99 3.98
N ASP A 54 -10.55 -25.30 3.91
CA ASP A 54 -10.89 -26.11 2.76
C ASP A 54 -11.69 -27.33 3.22
N SER A 55 -12.89 -27.53 2.65
CA SER A 55 -13.83 -28.52 3.18
C SER A 55 -13.46 -29.98 2.91
N PHE A 56 -12.66 -30.28 1.88
CA PHE A 56 -12.26 -31.64 1.51
C PHE A 56 -10.80 -31.97 1.82
N GLY A 57 -9.99 -30.94 2.04
CA GLY A 57 -8.65 -31.08 2.59
C GLY A 57 -7.56 -31.37 1.56
N ASP A 58 -7.86 -31.16 0.29
CA ASP A 58 -6.96 -31.25 -0.86
C ASP A 58 -6.71 -29.89 -1.52
N GLY A 59 -7.30 -28.82 -0.98
CA GLY A 59 -7.13 -27.45 -1.45
C GLY A 59 -5.79 -26.80 -1.08
N ASN A 60 -5.36 -25.88 -1.95
CA ASN A 60 -4.20 -24.98 -1.85
C ASN A 60 -2.76 -25.56 -1.93
N CYS A 61 -2.53 -26.87 -2.10
CA CYS A 61 -1.18 -27.35 -2.46
C CYS A 61 -1.05 -28.66 -3.27
N CYS A 62 0.08 -28.66 -4.00
CA CYS A 62 0.97 -29.77 -4.30
C CYS A 62 0.59 -30.66 -5.49
N ALA A 63 -0.50 -31.42 -5.41
CA ALA A 63 -0.82 -32.42 -6.45
C ALA A 63 -1.40 -31.79 -7.72
N TYR A 64 -2.09 -30.64 -7.58
CA TYR A 64 -2.88 -30.03 -8.64
C TYR A 64 -2.66 -28.50 -8.77
N GLY A 65 -1.53 -28.00 -8.27
CA GLY A 65 -1.18 -26.57 -8.25
C GLY A 65 -0.87 -26.07 -6.84
N ASN A 66 -0.15 -24.95 -6.73
CA ASN A 66 0.09 -24.29 -5.45
C ASN A 66 -0.84 -23.08 -5.35
N GLY A 67 -1.78 -23.12 -4.42
CA GLY A 67 -2.68 -22.00 -4.14
C GLY A 67 -2.10 -21.10 -3.05
N VAL A 68 -2.40 -19.81 -3.12
CA VAL A 68 -2.08 -18.85 -2.08
C VAL A 68 -3.26 -17.91 -1.89
N ILE A 69 -3.55 -17.58 -0.64
CA ILE A 69 -4.41 -16.45 -0.29
C ILE A 69 -3.52 -15.43 0.41
N SER A 70 -3.33 -14.27 -0.22
CA SER A 70 -2.57 -13.15 0.32
C SER A 70 -3.50 -12.05 0.81
N VAL A 71 -3.02 -11.29 1.79
CA VAL A 71 -3.62 -10.04 2.26
C VAL A 71 -2.62 -8.94 1.96
N GLU A 72 -3.09 -7.92 1.24
CA GLU A 72 -2.34 -6.71 0.99
C GLU A 72 -2.95 -5.54 1.74
N VAL A 73 -2.10 -4.74 2.39
CA VAL A 73 -2.48 -3.47 3.01
C VAL A 73 -1.66 -2.37 2.36
N ALA A 74 -2.35 -1.44 1.72
CA ALA A 74 -1.72 -0.35 0.95
C ALA A 74 -0.66 -0.84 -0.05
N GLY A 75 -1.00 -1.89 -0.81
CA GLY A 75 -0.12 -2.48 -1.85
C GLY A 75 1.06 -3.29 -1.32
N THR A 76 1.15 -3.52 -0.01
CA THR A 76 2.17 -4.38 0.61
C THR A 76 1.52 -5.67 1.10
N GLU A 77 2.03 -6.83 0.71
CA GLU A 77 1.63 -8.11 1.28
C GLU A 77 2.00 -8.17 2.77
N VAL A 78 0.99 -8.32 3.64
CA VAL A 78 1.15 -8.37 5.10
C VAL A 78 0.87 -9.74 5.70
N ALA A 79 0.20 -10.62 4.96
CA ALA A 79 0.00 -12.02 5.30
C ALA A 79 -0.22 -12.84 4.03
N ALA A 80 0.20 -14.09 4.07
CA ALA A 80 -0.12 -15.08 3.04
C ALA A 80 -0.31 -16.45 3.68
N VAL A 81 -1.27 -17.21 3.15
CA VAL A 81 -1.59 -18.57 3.57
C VAL A 81 -1.53 -19.49 2.34
N SER A 82 -0.77 -20.58 2.47
CA SER A 82 -0.61 -21.62 1.46
C SER A 82 -0.32 -22.97 2.15
N GLY A 83 -0.55 -24.09 1.46
CA GLY A 83 -0.31 -25.45 1.97
C GLY A 83 -1.51 -26.37 1.84
N ASP A 84 -1.42 -27.57 2.43
CA ASP A 84 -2.52 -28.54 2.53
C ASP A 84 -3.52 -28.07 3.60
N ILE A 85 -4.47 -27.24 3.20
CA ILE A 85 -5.49 -26.69 4.09
C ILE A 85 -6.63 -27.71 4.21
N ASN A 86 -7.19 -27.92 5.40
CA ASN A 86 -8.40 -28.74 5.56
C ASN A 86 -9.28 -28.26 6.72
N ILE A 87 -10.55 -28.64 6.73
CA ILE A 87 -11.54 -28.17 7.70
C ILE A 87 -11.21 -28.49 9.16
N ASN A 88 -10.42 -29.54 9.42
CA ASN A 88 -10.00 -29.92 10.78
C ASN A 88 -8.66 -29.28 11.18
N ASN A 89 -7.96 -28.65 10.25
CA ASN A 89 -6.68 -27.99 10.43
C ASN A 89 -6.61 -26.76 9.50
N PRO A 90 -7.41 -25.71 9.80
CA PRO A 90 -7.33 -24.46 9.05
C PRO A 90 -5.94 -23.86 9.18
N VAL A 91 -5.50 -23.16 8.14
CA VAL A 91 -4.25 -22.41 8.18
C VAL A 91 -4.59 -20.95 8.43
N SER A 92 -3.86 -20.34 9.37
CA SER A 92 -4.06 -18.95 9.74
C SER A 92 -2.77 -18.15 9.63
N ALA A 93 -2.88 -16.91 9.19
CA ALA A 93 -1.80 -15.93 9.22
C ALA A 93 -2.28 -14.67 9.95
N ALA A 94 -1.52 -14.25 10.96
CA ALA A 94 -1.77 -13.00 11.67
C ALA A 94 -1.09 -11.85 10.93
N PHE A 95 -1.77 -10.71 10.86
CA PHE A 95 -1.24 -9.45 10.34
C PHE A 95 -1.83 -8.28 11.12
N CYS A 96 -1.29 -7.08 10.91
CA CYS A 96 -1.87 -5.88 11.49
C CYS A 96 -2.08 -4.83 10.40
N VAL A 97 -3.23 -4.18 10.44
CA VAL A 97 -3.48 -2.94 9.71
C VAL A 97 -2.88 -1.83 10.56
N PRO A 98 -1.78 -1.19 10.11
CA PRO A 98 -1.05 -0.24 10.93
C PRO A 98 -1.93 0.96 11.26
N ARG A 99 -1.88 1.37 12.54
CA ARG A 99 -2.49 2.62 12.99
C ARG A 99 -1.78 3.79 12.34
N CYS A 100 -2.54 4.73 11.80
CA CYS A 100 -1.95 6.02 11.43
C CYS A 100 -1.62 6.79 12.69
N THR A 101 -0.34 6.82 13.03
CA THR A 101 0.15 7.52 14.23
C THR A 101 0.50 8.98 13.97
N SER A 102 0.50 9.42 12.70
CA SER A 102 0.71 10.82 12.38
C SER A 102 -0.52 11.62 12.75
N THR A 103 -0.35 12.58 13.66
CA THR A 103 -1.44 13.44 14.12
C THR A 103 -1.69 14.59 13.16
N TYR A 104 -2.95 14.99 13.04
CA TYR A 104 -3.38 16.20 12.34
C TYR A 104 -3.82 17.27 13.38
N PRO A 105 -3.48 18.56 13.21
CA PRO A 105 -2.76 19.17 12.10
C PRO A 105 -1.26 18.89 12.12
N PHE A 106 -0.67 18.73 10.93
CA PHE A 106 0.75 18.53 10.72
C PHE A 106 1.32 19.66 9.87
N SER A 107 2.52 20.14 10.22
CA SER A 107 3.28 21.14 9.47
C SER A 107 4.75 20.77 9.52
N ASP A 108 5.42 20.93 8.38
CA ASP A 108 6.83 20.58 8.23
C ASP A 108 7.49 21.49 7.21
N ASP A 109 8.70 21.92 7.52
CA ASP A 109 9.57 22.71 6.65
C ASP A 109 10.76 21.90 6.11
N LEU A 110 10.83 20.60 6.43
CA LEU A 110 11.83 19.63 5.95
C LEU A 110 13.26 19.87 6.44
N GLU A 111 13.47 20.76 7.42
CA GLU A 111 14.80 21.00 8.01
C GLU A 111 15.29 19.86 8.91
N ASN A 112 14.37 18.99 9.34
CA ASN A 112 14.66 17.86 10.23
C ASN A 112 14.49 16.51 9.51
N GLY A 113 14.73 16.48 8.21
CA GLY A 113 14.54 15.28 7.39
C GLY A 113 13.10 15.11 6.92
N THR A 114 12.77 13.90 6.46
CA THR A 114 11.46 13.60 5.90
C THR A 114 10.41 13.16 6.92
N GLN A 115 10.71 13.21 8.23
CA GLN A 115 9.72 13.11 9.31
C GLN A 115 8.68 11.96 9.17
N ASN A 116 9.08 10.73 8.83
CA ASN A 116 8.20 9.55 8.64
C ASN A 116 7.30 9.58 7.40
N TRP A 117 7.63 10.38 6.40
CA TRP A 117 7.14 10.12 5.05
C TRP A 117 7.92 8.96 4.43
N THR A 118 7.23 8.16 3.62
CA THR A 118 7.69 6.86 3.12
C THR A 118 7.71 6.87 1.60
N GLN A 119 8.80 6.39 1.01
CA GLN A 119 8.91 6.16 -0.43
C GLN A 119 8.08 4.94 -0.84
N ASP A 120 7.52 4.98 -2.03
CA ASP A 120 6.95 3.80 -2.65
C ASP A 120 8.06 2.91 -3.21
N ALA A 121 8.18 1.69 -2.67
CA ALA A 121 9.21 0.74 -3.11
C ALA A 121 8.91 0.11 -4.48
N THR A 122 7.73 0.36 -5.05
CA THR A 122 7.25 -0.24 -6.30
C THR A 122 7.30 0.72 -7.49
N ASP A 123 7.63 1.99 -7.26
CA ASP A 123 7.75 3.01 -8.31
C ASP A 123 9.10 2.97 -9.05
N ASP A 124 9.35 3.94 -9.93
CA ASP A 124 10.55 3.95 -10.76
C ASP A 124 11.79 4.55 -10.08
N PHE A 125 11.60 5.45 -9.10
CA PHE A 125 12.66 6.16 -8.38
C PHE A 125 12.12 6.99 -7.20
N ASP A 126 13.02 7.36 -6.29
CA ASP A 126 12.67 8.02 -5.03
C ASP A 126 12.71 9.55 -5.05
N TRP A 127 11.88 10.18 -4.21
CA TRP A 127 12.04 11.58 -3.81
C TRP A 127 13.31 11.77 -2.97
N THR A 128 13.90 12.96 -2.99
CA THR A 128 15.10 13.27 -2.21
C THR A 128 14.97 14.62 -1.51
N LEU A 129 15.70 14.81 -0.41
CA LEU A 129 15.88 16.15 0.14
C LEU A 129 17.02 16.83 -0.62
N ASN A 130 16.74 18.01 -1.15
CA ASN A 130 17.75 18.86 -1.78
C ASN A 130 17.82 20.22 -1.09
N SER A 131 18.95 20.89 -1.25
CA SER A 131 19.18 22.26 -0.81
C SER A 131 19.93 23.04 -1.90
N GLY A 132 19.58 24.31 -2.07
CA GLY A 132 20.10 25.13 -3.16
C GLY A 132 19.48 24.79 -4.52
N GLY A 133 20.27 24.88 -5.58
CA GLY A 133 19.82 24.67 -6.96
C GLY A 133 19.58 23.22 -7.34
N THR A 134 18.93 23.00 -8.47
CA THR A 134 18.79 21.68 -9.11
C THR A 134 20.03 21.31 -9.95
N PRO A 135 20.34 20.00 -10.10
CA PRO A 135 21.50 19.55 -10.90
C PRO A 135 21.38 19.84 -12.39
N SER A 136 20.17 19.76 -12.95
CA SER A 136 19.91 20.06 -14.36
C SER A 136 19.94 21.56 -14.66
N GLY A 137 20.33 21.92 -15.89
CA GLY A 137 20.34 23.32 -16.33
C GLY A 137 18.96 23.79 -16.78
N SER A 138 18.68 25.09 -16.64
CA SER A 138 17.37 25.69 -16.98
C SER A 138 16.19 25.04 -16.23
N THR A 139 16.46 24.56 -15.02
CA THR A 139 15.47 24.07 -14.07
C THR A 139 15.60 24.87 -12.76
N GLY A 140 14.79 24.53 -11.77
CA GLY A 140 14.79 25.16 -10.46
C GLY A 140 14.13 24.26 -9.42
N PRO A 141 14.06 24.70 -8.16
CA PRO A 141 14.34 26.06 -7.69
C PRO A 141 15.84 26.34 -7.44
N ALA A 142 16.17 27.56 -6.99
CA ALA A 142 17.51 27.94 -6.53
C ALA A 142 17.76 27.67 -5.03
N GLY A 143 16.70 27.29 -4.31
CA GLY A 143 16.67 27.01 -2.86
C GLY A 143 15.24 26.69 -2.41
N ASP A 144 15.08 26.33 -1.14
CA ASP A 144 13.76 26.07 -0.55
C ASP A 144 12.89 27.34 -0.49
N HIS A 145 11.59 27.15 -0.28
CA HIS A 145 10.65 28.27 -0.17
C HIS A 145 10.77 29.03 1.18
N THR A 146 11.01 28.31 2.28
CA THR A 146 10.89 28.85 3.65
C THR A 146 12.01 29.84 3.96
N THR A 147 13.25 29.52 3.59
CA THR A 147 14.43 30.34 3.90
C THR A 147 15.27 30.73 2.67
N GLY A 148 15.15 29.99 1.57
CA GLY A 148 15.99 30.10 0.38
C GLY A 148 17.31 29.33 0.46
N THR A 149 17.64 28.74 1.61
CA THR A 149 18.90 28.00 1.85
C THR A 149 18.71 26.69 2.64
N GLY A 150 17.47 26.38 3.01
CA GLY A 150 17.06 25.17 3.69
C GLY A 150 16.81 24.02 2.72
N SER A 151 15.97 23.08 3.13
CA SER A 151 15.70 21.83 2.43
C SER A 151 14.32 21.83 1.78
N TYR A 152 14.19 21.10 0.67
CA TYR A 152 12.92 20.84 0.01
C TYR A 152 12.90 19.44 -0.59
N LEU A 153 11.71 18.86 -0.74
CA LEU A 153 11.52 17.59 -1.44
C LEU A 153 11.72 17.78 -2.95
N TYR A 154 12.48 16.89 -3.56
CA TYR A 154 12.99 17.03 -4.91
C TYR A 154 13.00 15.70 -5.67
N THR A 155 12.60 15.76 -6.94
CA THR A 155 12.79 14.72 -7.96
C THR A 155 13.48 15.34 -9.17
N GLU A 156 14.53 14.70 -9.69
CA GLU A 156 15.10 15.11 -10.98
C GLU A 156 14.21 14.62 -12.10
N ALA A 157 13.50 15.54 -12.76
CA ALA A 157 12.60 15.20 -13.85
C ALA A 157 13.34 15.04 -15.19
N SER A 158 14.53 15.63 -15.36
CA SER A 158 15.27 15.57 -16.62
C SER A 158 15.74 14.15 -16.98
N ASN A 159 16.39 14.00 -18.14
CA ASN A 159 16.95 12.71 -18.57
C ASN A 159 17.80 12.07 -17.46
N PRO A 160 17.55 10.79 -17.08
CA PRO A 160 16.80 9.79 -17.84
C PRO A 160 15.32 9.59 -17.41
N ASN A 161 14.77 10.43 -16.53
CA ASN A 161 13.48 10.16 -15.89
C ASN A 161 12.28 10.59 -16.75
N PHE A 162 12.34 11.74 -17.43
CA PHE A 162 11.35 12.12 -18.44
C PHE A 162 11.35 11.15 -19.65
N PRO A 163 10.18 10.83 -20.26
CA PRO A 163 8.84 11.36 -20.00
C PRO A 163 7.92 10.49 -19.14
N SER A 164 8.39 9.35 -18.65
CA SER A 164 7.48 8.27 -18.23
C SER A 164 7.82 7.60 -16.91
N ARG A 165 8.71 8.19 -16.10
CA ARG A 165 9.00 7.66 -14.77
C ARG A 165 8.18 8.34 -13.69
N THR A 166 7.80 7.55 -12.69
CA THR A 166 6.96 7.99 -11.57
C THR A 166 7.71 7.79 -10.26
N ALA A 167 7.52 8.75 -9.35
CA ALA A 167 8.01 8.72 -7.98
C ALA A 167 6.85 9.06 -7.04
N ALA A 168 6.58 8.24 -6.05
CA ALA A 168 5.50 8.37 -5.08
C ALA A 168 6.07 8.44 -3.66
N PHE A 169 5.51 9.34 -2.87
CA PHE A 169 5.94 9.59 -1.51
C PHE A 169 4.71 9.85 -0.66
N SER A 170 4.51 9.05 0.37
CA SER A 170 3.26 9.03 1.12
C SER A 170 3.48 9.08 2.62
N ARG A 171 2.47 9.58 3.31
CA ARG A 171 2.37 9.50 4.76
C ARG A 171 0.90 9.40 5.12
N CYS A 172 0.59 8.53 6.05
CA CYS A 172 -0.77 8.39 6.53
C CYS A 172 -1.01 9.30 7.74
N PHE A 173 -2.21 9.87 7.83
CA PHE A 173 -2.63 10.80 8.88
C PHE A 173 -3.92 10.32 9.55
N ASP A 174 -3.98 10.36 10.87
CA ASP A 174 -5.23 10.19 11.62
C ASP A 174 -6.04 11.49 11.56
N LEU A 175 -7.14 11.43 10.82
CA LEU A 175 -8.10 12.53 10.64
C LEU A 175 -9.38 12.34 11.48
N SER A 176 -9.45 11.33 12.36
CA SER A 176 -10.66 11.00 13.12
C SER A 176 -11.18 12.14 14.00
N ALA A 177 -10.27 13.00 14.49
CA ALA A 177 -10.60 14.18 15.28
C ALA A 177 -10.82 15.46 14.44
N ALA A 178 -10.63 15.40 13.12
CA ALA A 178 -10.71 16.57 12.24
C ALA A 178 -12.15 16.83 11.76
N ASN A 179 -12.66 18.04 11.98
CA ASN A 179 -13.93 18.51 11.40
C ASN A 179 -13.69 19.18 10.04
N GLY A 180 -13.08 18.43 9.12
CA GLY A 180 -12.57 18.90 7.84
C GLY A 180 -11.04 19.03 7.86
N ALA A 181 -10.39 18.32 6.96
CA ALA A 181 -8.94 18.39 6.77
C ALA A 181 -8.62 19.25 5.54
N THR A 182 -7.52 19.99 5.62
CA THR A 182 -6.98 20.77 4.50
C THR A 182 -5.50 20.46 4.35
N LEU A 183 -5.07 20.25 3.10
CA LEU A 183 -3.68 20.14 2.71
C LEU A 183 -3.23 21.45 2.05
N GLY A 184 -2.07 21.96 2.45
CA GLY A 184 -1.41 23.09 1.81
C GLY A 184 0.09 22.85 1.75
N PHE A 185 0.70 23.16 0.61
CA PHE A 185 2.14 23.03 0.39
C PHE A 185 2.61 24.01 -0.67
N TRP A 186 3.91 24.31 -0.65
CA TRP A 186 4.59 25.04 -1.70
C TRP A 186 5.12 24.07 -2.74
N TYR A 187 5.06 24.45 -4.02
CA TYR A 187 5.61 23.65 -5.11
C TYR A 187 6.37 24.53 -6.10
N HIS A 188 7.33 23.93 -6.80
CA HIS A 188 8.09 24.58 -7.87
C HIS A 188 8.25 23.61 -9.04
N MET A 189 7.66 23.94 -10.19
CA MET A 189 7.76 23.15 -11.41
C MET A 189 8.23 24.04 -12.56
N PHE A 190 9.54 24.02 -12.81
CA PHE A 190 10.18 24.83 -13.85
C PHE A 190 11.18 23.99 -14.65
N GLY A 191 11.02 23.94 -15.96
CA GLY A 191 11.84 23.17 -16.88
C GLY A 191 11.00 22.55 -18.00
N ALA A 192 11.62 22.23 -19.13
CA ALA A 192 10.91 21.68 -20.30
C ALA A 192 10.36 20.25 -20.08
N PHE A 193 10.85 19.56 -19.05
CA PHE A 193 10.60 18.13 -18.80
C PHE A 193 9.99 17.88 -17.42
N MET A 194 9.46 18.92 -16.76
CA MET A 194 9.04 18.91 -15.35
C MET A 194 7.86 17.97 -15.02
N GLY A 195 7.21 17.39 -16.04
CA GLY A 195 6.12 16.42 -15.87
C GLY A 195 4.87 17.01 -15.20
N THR A 196 4.19 16.17 -14.42
CA THR A 196 3.00 16.52 -13.64
C THR A 196 3.22 16.20 -12.16
N LEU A 197 2.49 16.90 -11.28
CA LEU A 197 2.42 16.60 -9.86
C LEU A 197 0.96 16.27 -9.54
N HIS A 198 0.75 15.12 -8.91
CA HIS A 198 -0.56 14.66 -8.45
C HIS A 198 -0.57 14.60 -6.93
N VAL A 199 -1.76 14.78 -6.35
CA VAL A 199 -2.02 14.57 -4.94
C VAL A 199 -3.22 13.65 -4.86
N ASP A 200 -2.98 12.47 -4.32
CA ASP A 200 -4.00 11.45 -4.13
C ASP A 200 -4.28 11.27 -2.64
N VAL A 201 -5.53 10.95 -2.32
CA VAL A 201 -5.95 10.57 -0.97
C VAL A 201 -6.46 9.15 -1.05
N PHE A 202 -5.79 8.26 -0.35
CA PHE A 202 -6.25 6.89 -0.16
C PHE A 202 -6.89 6.78 1.23
N ASP A 203 -8.19 6.51 1.26
CA ASP A 203 -8.96 6.35 2.50
C ASP A 203 -9.04 4.89 2.98
N GLY A 204 -8.38 3.97 2.25
CA GLY A 204 -8.42 2.54 2.55
C GLY A 204 -9.58 1.78 1.88
N SER A 205 -10.28 2.38 0.91
CA SER A 205 -11.37 1.74 0.14
C SER A 205 -11.12 1.63 -1.36
#